data_AF-A0A9X2ZAQ4-F1
#
_entry.id   AF-A0A9X2ZAQ4-F1
#
_cell.length_a   1.000
_cell.length_b   1.000
_cell.length_c   1.000
_cell.angle_alpha   90.00
_cell.angle_beta   90.00
_cell.angle_gamma   90.00
#
_symmetry.space_group_name_H-M   'P 1'
#
loop_
_entity.id
_entity.type
_entity.pdbx_description
1 polymer ?
#
loop_
_entity_poly.entity_id
_entity_poly.type
_entity_poly.pdbx_seq_one_letter_code
_entity_poly.pdbx_strand_id
1 'polypeptide(L)'
;MADLPDDLSDVGTHRGNDPETETGQTVRSPTGPDPNATEAQPAPGLFVMVRAASGEWLSIQAHSARAEVAEPDDGDEVGRYRSVEALRDALADTGMDGSVAVFEDAEADRVLVEDDVSAHHAWIGKPRYPRITLFRDADEANAFAEAHERSGTNA
;
A
#
# COMPACT_ATOMS: atom_id res chain seq x y z
N MET A 1 -10.89 -32.76 -77.19
CA MET A 1 -12.18 -33.15 -76.60
C MET A 1 -11.88 -34.02 -75.40
N ALA A 2 -12.40 -33.63 -74.22
CA ALA A 2 -12.82 -34.42 -73.03
C ALA A 2 -11.99 -35.66 -72.63
N ASP A 3 -11.69 -35.96 -71.38
CA ASP A 3 -12.16 -35.47 -70.09
C ASP A 3 -11.23 -36.05 -69.01
N LEU A 4 -11.25 -35.45 -67.83
CA LEU A 4 -10.55 -35.90 -66.61
C LEU A 4 -11.12 -37.25 -66.13
N PRO A 5 -10.45 -37.93 -65.19
CA PRO A 5 -11.12 -37.98 -63.89
C PRO A 5 -10.22 -37.75 -62.67
N ASP A 6 -10.89 -37.20 -61.66
CA ASP A 6 -10.58 -37.12 -60.24
C ASP A 6 -9.76 -38.28 -59.67
N ASP A 7 -8.72 -37.95 -58.91
CA ASP A 7 -8.75 -38.02 -57.45
C ASP A 7 -7.31 -37.92 -56.95
N LEU A 8 -7.10 -37.18 -55.86
CA LEU A 8 -6.10 -37.34 -54.80
C LEU A 8 -5.72 -35.98 -54.23
N SER A 9 -6.30 -35.73 -53.06
CA SER A 9 -6.00 -34.63 -52.15
C SER A 9 -4.56 -34.72 -51.60
N ASP A 10 -4.15 -33.61 -51.00
CA ASP A 10 -2.95 -33.43 -50.16
C ASP A 10 -1.61 -33.22 -50.87
N VAL A 11 -1.41 -31.96 -51.28
CA VAL A 11 -0.08 -31.41 -51.56
C VAL A 11 0.68 -31.23 -50.24
N GLY A 12 1.38 -32.28 -49.83
CA GLY A 12 2.57 -32.13 -49.00
C GLY A 12 3.71 -31.54 -49.83
N THR A 13 4.17 -30.33 -49.48
CA THR A 13 5.47 -29.84 -49.96
C THR A 13 6.44 -29.73 -48.79
N HIS A 14 7.19 -30.80 -48.56
CA HIS A 14 8.44 -30.74 -47.82
C HIS A 14 9.53 -30.30 -48.81
N ARG A 15 10.12 -29.12 -48.62
CA ARG A 15 11.40 -28.77 -49.25
C ARG A 15 12.20 -27.89 -48.32
N GLY A 16 13.15 -28.50 -47.63
CA GLY A 16 14.26 -27.78 -47.00
C GLY A 16 15.10 -27.08 -48.06
N ASN A 17 15.49 -25.85 -47.78
CA ASN A 17 16.68 -25.20 -48.29
C ASN A 17 17.14 -24.23 -47.20
N ASP A 18 18.33 -24.49 -46.65
CA ASP A 18 19.08 -23.64 -45.74
C ASP A 18 19.05 -22.14 -46.12
N PRO A 19 19.13 -21.26 -45.10
CA PRO A 19 19.83 -20.00 -45.26
C PRO A 19 21.04 -19.92 -44.33
N GLU A 20 22.24 -19.80 -44.90
CA GLU A 20 23.44 -19.36 -44.20
C GLU A 20 23.38 -17.85 -43.88
N THR A 21 23.85 -17.55 -42.67
CA THR A 21 24.37 -16.30 -42.10
C THR A 21 24.40 -15.02 -42.97
N GLU A 22 23.65 -13.99 -42.53
CA GLU A 22 24.18 -12.69 -42.06
C GLU A 22 23.03 -11.66 -41.99
N THR A 23 22.49 -11.44 -40.81
CA THR A 23 22.14 -10.08 -40.37
C THR A 23 22.57 -9.98 -38.92
N GLY A 24 23.71 -9.31 -38.72
CA GLY A 24 24.16 -8.89 -37.41
C GLY A 24 23.09 -8.02 -36.76
N GLN A 25 22.29 -8.65 -35.91
CA GLN A 25 21.57 -8.00 -34.81
C GLN A 25 21.09 -9.13 -33.89
N THR A 26 22.00 -9.62 -33.06
CA THR A 26 21.61 -10.35 -31.86
C THR A 26 20.97 -9.34 -30.91
N VAL A 27 19.71 -8.97 -31.18
CA VAL A 27 18.89 -8.35 -30.14
C VAL A 27 18.49 -9.49 -29.22
N ARG A 28 19.42 -9.89 -28.35
CA ARG A 28 19.07 -10.61 -27.14
C ARG A 28 18.03 -9.73 -26.45
N SER A 29 16.77 -10.16 -26.44
CA SER A 29 15.77 -9.59 -25.55
C SER A 29 16.43 -9.44 -24.17
N PRO A 30 16.45 -8.25 -23.56
CA PRO A 30 17.06 -8.11 -22.26
C PRO A 30 16.28 -9.03 -21.32
N THR A 31 17.00 -9.98 -20.74
CA THR A 31 16.76 -10.61 -19.45
C THR A 31 15.30 -10.54 -19.00
N GLY A 32 14.56 -11.65 -19.19
CA GLY A 32 13.36 -11.90 -18.40
C GLY A 32 13.68 -11.70 -16.91
N PRO A 33 12.68 -11.31 -16.08
CA PRO A 33 12.90 -10.79 -14.74
C PRO A 33 13.95 -11.62 -14.02
N ASP A 34 15.01 -10.96 -13.56
CA ASP A 34 16.14 -11.60 -12.90
C ASP A 34 15.58 -12.55 -11.82
N PRO A 35 15.79 -13.87 -11.90
CA PRO A 35 15.28 -14.80 -10.89
C PRO A 35 16.00 -14.63 -9.54
N ASN A 36 17.07 -13.84 -9.52
CA ASN A 36 17.77 -13.36 -8.34
C ASN A 36 17.49 -11.88 -8.04
N ALA A 37 16.61 -11.22 -8.81
CA ALA A 37 16.09 -9.93 -8.38
C ALA A 37 15.31 -10.23 -7.12
N THR A 38 15.80 -9.71 -6.00
CA THR A 38 15.03 -9.56 -4.77
C THR A 38 13.60 -9.23 -5.17
N GLU A 39 12.64 -10.09 -4.81
CA GLU A 39 11.22 -9.85 -5.06
C GLU A 39 10.95 -8.39 -4.79
N ALA A 40 10.36 -7.67 -5.76
CA ALA A 40 10.09 -6.26 -5.64
C ALA A 40 9.44 -6.03 -4.28
N GLN A 41 10.23 -5.51 -3.32
CA GLN A 41 9.72 -5.36 -1.97
C GLN A 41 8.48 -4.50 -2.09
N PRO A 42 7.35 -4.90 -1.48
CA PRO A 42 6.16 -4.08 -1.49
C PRO A 42 6.61 -2.68 -1.08
N ALA A 43 6.38 -1.72 -1.98
CA ALA A 43 6.89 -0.38 -1.78
C ALA A 43 6.44 0.08 -0.39
N PRO A 44 7.36 0.68 0.39
CA PRO A 44 7.09 0.94 1.78
C PRO A 44 5.87 1.87 1.88
N GLY A 45 4.96 1.57 2.81
CA GLY A 45 3.69 2.27 2.97
C GLY A 45 3.90 3.79 3.06
N LEU A 46 2.95 4.55 2.53
CA LEU A 46 2.92 5.99 2.68
C LEU A 46 2.16 6.31 3.97
N PHE A 47 2.79 6.97 4.92
CA PHE A 47 2.17 7.41 6.16
C PHE A 47 1.96 8.92 6.09
N VAL A 48 0.72 9.37 6.26
CA VAL A 48 0.37 10.78 6.31
C VAL A 48 -0.01 11.14 7.74
N MET A 49 0.63 12.16 8.27
CA MET A 49 0.34 12.69 9.60
C MET A 49 -0.50 13.94 9.45
N VAL A 50 -1.67 13.95 10.10
CA VAL A 50 -2.66 15.03 10.05
C VAL A 50 -2.91 15.51 11.46
N ARG A 51 -2.79 16.81 11.69
CA ARG A 51 -3.09 17.42 12.99
C ARG A 51 -4.41 18.14 12.90
N ALA A 52 -5.23 18.03 13.94
CA ALA A 52 -6.40 18.88 14.09
C ALA A 52 -6.02 20.36 13.96
N ALA A 53 -6.84 21.17 13.31
CA ALA A 53 -6.64 22.62 13.28
C ALA A 53 -6.64 23.24 14.70
N SER A 54 -7.38 22.64 15.63
CA SER A 54 -7.37 22.99 17.05
C SER A 54 -6.12 22.50 17.81
N GLY A 55 -5.33 21.61 17.21
CA GLY A 55 -4.16 20.96 17.82
C GLY A 55 -4.48 19.93 18.90
N GLU A 56 -5.76 19.55 19.04
CA GLU A 56 -6.26 18.64 20.09
C GLU A 56 -5.93 17.18 19.82
N TRP A 57 -5.94 16.77 18.55
CA TRP A 57 -5.60 15.41 18.12
C TRP A 57 -4.60 15.37 16.98
N LEU A 58 -3.94 14.23 16.83
CA LEU A 58 -3.00 13.92 15.74
C LEU A 58 -3.34 12.55 15.15
N SER A 59 -3.71 12.49 13.87
CA SER A 59 -4.06 11.26 13.18
C SER A 59 -2.96 10.83 12.22
N ILE A 60 -2.64 9.55 12.25
CA ILE A 60 -1.69 8.88 11.37
C ILE A 60 -2.51 8.00 10.43
N GLN A 61 -2.36 8.21 9.13
CA GLN A 61 -3.03 7.42 8.11
C GLN A 61 -1.99 6.66 7.29
N ALA A 62 -2.04 5.33 7.36
CA ALA A 62 -1.23 4.43 6.56
C ALA A 62 -1.95 4.11 5.25
N HIS A 63 -1.28 4.45 4.16
CA HIS A 63 -1.74 4.27 2.80
C HIS A 63 -0.81 3.32 2.05
N SER A 64 -1.33 2.73 0.97
CA SER A 64 -0.48 2.00 0.04
C SER A 64 0.55 2.95 -0.59
N ALA A 65 1.74 2.45 -0.93
CA ALA A 65 2.81 3.28 -1.47
C ALA A 65 2.48 3.97 -2.81
N ARG A 66 1.44 3.50 -3.51
CA ARG A 66 0.96 4.06 -4.78
C ARG A 66 -0.35 4.84 -4.62
N ALA A 67 -0.83 5.04 -3.39
CA ALA A 67 -2.03 5.81 -3.15
C ALA A 67 -1.79 7.27 -3.55
N GLU A 68 -2.67 7.80 -4.39
CA GLU A 68 -2.82 9.24 -4.57
C GLU A 68 -3.62 9.75 -3.37
N VAL A 69 -2.93 10.32 -2.39
CA VAL A 69 -3.55 10.83 -1.15
C VAL A 69 -3.90 12.30 -1.36
N ALA A 70 -5.20 12.58 -1.35
CA ALA A 70 -5.73 13.93 -1.33
C ALA A 70 -5.37 14.63 0.00
N GLU A 71 -5.49 15.95 0.01
CA GLU A 71 -5.37 16.73 1.24
C GLU A 71 -6.44 16.27 2.24
N PRO A 72 -6.12 16.18 3.54
CA PRO A 72 -7.09 15.75 4.53
C PRO A 72 -8.30 16.69 4.57
N ASP A 73 -9.51 16.13 4.61
CA ASP A 73 -10.75 16.91 4.74
C ASP A 73 -10.82 17.68 6.07
N ASP A 74 -10.25 17.10 7.14
CA ASP A 74 -10.22 17.66 8.49
C ASP A 74 -8.78 17.73 9.02
N GLY A 75 -8.33 18.95 9.30
CA GLY A 75 -7.00 19.24 9.87
C GLY A 75 -5.94 19.61 8.83
N ASP A 76 -4.73 19.84 9.32
CA ASP A 76 -3.57 20.21 8.53
C ASP A 76 -2.62 19.02 8.39
N GLU A 77 -2.17 18.75 7.16
CA GLU A 77 -1.11 17.77 6.93
C GLU A 77 0.21 18.27 7.54
N VAL A 78 0.71 17.56 8.55
CA VAL A 78 1.98 17.86 9.22
C VAL A 78 3.15 17.29 8.42
N GLY A 79 2.95 16.14 7.78
CA GLY A 79 4.01 15.51 7.00
C GLY A 79 3.63 14.18 6.37
N ARG A 80 4.46 13.76 5.41
CA ARG A 80 4.35 12.48 4.70
C ARG A 80 5.65 11.69 4.87
N TYR A 81 5.52 10.44 5.27
CA TYR A 81 6.63 9.55 5.57
C TYR A 81 6.52 8.29 4.73
N ARG A 82 7.64 7.87 4.14
CA ARG A 82 7.71 6.62 3.35
C ARG A 82 8.33 5.47 4.12
N SER A 83 8.59 5.63 5.41
CA SER A 83 9.07 4.56 6.28
C SER A 83 8.48 4.73 7.67
N VAL A 84 8.31 3.59 8.35
CA VAL A 84 7.85 3.59 9.74
C VAL A 84 8.87 4.30 10.64
N GLU A 85 10.17 4.13 10.40
CA GLU A 85 11.21 4.79 11.20
C GLU A 85 11.12 6.31 11.10
N ALA A 86 10.95 6.88 9.91
CA ALA A 86 10.80 8.32 9.74
C ALA A 86 9.51 8.84 10.37
N LEU A 87 8.42 8.07 10.29
CA LEU A 87 7.18 8.38 11.00
C LEU A 87 7.40 8.41 12.52
N ARG A 88 8.09 7.41 13.08
CA ARG A 88 8.36 7.32 14.53
C ARG A 88 9.22 8.48 15.02
N ASP A 89 10.22 8.88 14.25
CA ASP A 89 11.08 10.01 14.58
C ASP A 89 10.27 11.31 14.63
N ALA A 90 9.41 11.56 13.64
CA ALA A 90 8.54 12.72 13.62
C ALA A 90 7.48 12.73 14.74
N LEU A 91 6.94 11.55 15.07
CA LEU A 91 6.02 11.39 16.19
C LEU A 91 6.70 11.68 17.53
N ALA A 92 7.95 11.27 17.70
CA ALA A 92 8.74 11.57 18.89
C ALA A 92 9.01 13.08 19.01
N ASP A 93 9.31 13.77 17.89
CA ASP A 93 9.50 15.23 17.87
C ASP A 93 8.21 16.00 18.24
N THR A 94 7.05 15.42 17.91
CA THR A 94 5.73 16.01 18.23
C THR A 94 5.40 15.95 19.73
N GLY A 95 6.14 15.16 20.52
CA GLY A 95 5.93 15.04 21.97
C GLY A 95 4.64 14.30 22.31
N MET A 96 4.40 13.15 21.66
CA MET A 96 3.21 12.31 21.89
C MET A 96 3.29 11.44 23.16
N ASP A 97 4.38 11.48 23.92
CA ASP A 97 4.54 10.67 25.14
C ASP A 97 3.41 10.97 26.14
N GLY A 98 2.76 9.92 26.64
CA GLY A 98 1.60 10.04 27.53
C GLY A 98 0.28 10.35 26.82
N SER A 99 0.25 10.37 25.48
CA SER A 99 -1.00 10.50 24.72
C SER A 99 -1.77 9.18 24.69
N VAL A 100 -3.09 9.30 24.56
CA VAL A 100 -3.98 8.15 24.39
C VAL A 100 -4.16 7.92 22.89
N ALA A 101 -3.81 6.72 22.42
CA ALA A 101 -3.93 6.36 21.02
C ALA A 101 -5.16 5.50 20.77
N VAL A 102 -5.87 5.85 19.72
CA VAL A 102 -7.02 5.12 19.21
C VAL A 102 -6.60 4.45 17.90
N PHE A 103 -6.47 3.13 17.93
CA PHE A 103 -6.11 2.31 16.77
C PHE A 103 -7.36 1.75 16.11
N GLU A 104 -7.60 2.09 14.85
CA GLU A 104 -8.66 1.48 14.06
C GLU A 104 -8.16 0.15 13.49
N ASP A 105 -8.68 -0.96 13.99
CA ASP A 105 -8.36 -2.32 13.55
C ASP A 105 -9.22 -2.66 12.33
N ALA A 106 -8.63 -2.54 11.14
CA ALA A 106 -9.32 -2.83 9.89
C ALA A 106 -9.57 -4.33 9.67
N GLU A 107 -8.84 -5.21 10.36
CA GLU A 107 -9.07 -6.66 10.25
C GLU A 107 -10.28 -7.11 11.09
N ALA A 108 -10.46 -6.48 12.25
CA ALA A 108 -11.52 -6.83 13.20
C ALA A 108 -12.71 -5.85 13.20
N ASP A 109 -12.70 -4.85 12.32
CA ASP A 109 -13.72 -3.78 12.20
C ASP A 109 -14.08 -3.16 13.56
N ARG A 110 -13.06 -2.80 14.34
CA ARG A 110 -13.22 -2.28 15.70
C ARG A 110 -12.14 -1.27 16.04
N VAL A 111 -12.34 -0.57 17.14
CA VAL A 111 -11.40 0.42 17.63
C VAL A 111 -10.77 -0.05 18.94
N LEU A 112 -9.46 0.13 19.08
CA LEU A 112 -8.71 -0.18 20.29
C LEU A 112 -8.17 1.13 20.87
N VAL A 113 -8.41 1.37 22.16
CA VAL A 113 -7.88 2.53 22.88
C VAL A 113 -6.75 2.06 23.78
N GLU A 114 -5.58 2.66 23.67
CA GLU A 114 -4.45 2.44 24.57
C GLU A 114 -3.98 3.77 25.16
N ASP A 115 -3.73 3.77 26.46
CA ASP A 115 -3.10 4.87 27.18
C ASP A 115 -1.57 4.79 27.16
N ASP A 116 -0.92 5.92 27.45
CA ASP A 116 0.55 6.04 27.58
C ASP A 116 1.32 5.54 26.33
N VAL A 117 0.82 5.85 25.15
CA VAL A 117 1.40 5.36 23.89
C VAL A 117 2.61 6.21 23.50
N SER A 118 3.71 5.53 23.18
CA SER A 118 4.94 6.16 22.69
C SER A 118 5.08 6.04 21.17
N ALA A 119 5.92 6.89 20.57
CA ALA A 119 6.19 6.85 19.14
C ALA A 119 6.73 5.49 18.67
N HIS A 120 7.35 4.72 19.55
CA HIS A 120 7.91 3.40 19.25
C HIS A 120 6.91 2.25 19.41
N HIS A 121 5.62 2.55 19.58
CA HIS A 121 4.60 1.52 19.76
C HIS A 121 4.62 0.50 18.61
N ALA A 122 4.50 -0.79 18.96
CA ALA A 122 4.69 -1.89 18.02
C ALA A 122 3.62 -1.94 16.92
N TRP A 123 2.47 -1.30 17.17
CA TRP A 123 1.34 -1.22 16.24
C TRP A 123 1.45 -0.07 15.24
N ILE A 124 2.23 0.97 15.55
CA ILE A 124 2.45 2.09 14.64
C ILE A 124 3.17 1.59 13.39
N GLY A 125 2.56 1.85 12.23
CA GLY A 125 3.06 1.43 10.92
C GLY A 125 2.65 0.02 10.49
N LYS A 126 1.81 -0.68 11.27
CA LYS A 126 1.25 -1.97 10.86
C LYS A 126 0.08 -1.76 9.90
N PRO A 127 -0.02 -2.56 8.82
CA PRO A 127 -1.14 -2.46 7.88
C PRO A 127 -2.50 -2.80 8.50
N ARG A 128 -2.51 -3.58 9.60
CA ARG A 128 -3.71 -3.88 10.39
C ARG A 128 -4.37 -2.62 10.99
N TYR A 129 -3.56 -1.62 11.31
CA TYR A 129 -4.00 -0.37 11.91
C TYR A 129 -3.77 0.77 10.91
N PRO A 130 -4.59 0.85 9.85
CA PRO A 130 -4.39 1.84 8.80
C PRO A 130 -4.64 3.26 9.29
N ARG A 131 -5.35 3.45 10.39
CA ARG A 131 -5.56 4.77 10.98
C ARG A 131 -5.41 4.72 12.49
N ILE A 132 -4.65 5.68 13.00
CA ILE A 132 -4.32 5.80 14.41
C ILE A 132 -4.54 7.26 14.79
N THR A 133 -5.40 7.55 15.75
CA THR A 133 -5.67 8.91 16.20
C THR A 133 -5.19 9.07 17.64
N LEU A 134 -4.32 10.04 17.87
CA LEU A 134 -3.70 10.36 19.15
C LEU A 134 -4.44 11.54 19.76
N PHE A 135 -4.84 11.38 21.02
CA PHE A 135 -5.51 12.39 21.82
C PHE A 135 -4.67 12.69 23.05
N ARG A 136 -4.74 13.95 23.51
CA ARG A 136 -4.12 14.35 24.78
C ARG A 136 -4.92 13.89 26.00
N ASP A 137 -6.22 13.65 25.81
CA ASP A 137 -7.16 13.34 26.87
C ASP A 137 -7.81 11.98 26.63
N ALA A 138 -7.92 11.18 27.70
CA ALA A 138 -8.47 9.84 27.65
C ALA A 138 -10.00 9.85 27.45
N ASP A 139 -10.72 10.80 28.02
CA ASP A 139 -12.18 10.90 27.85
C ASP A 139 -12.52 11.21 26.39
N GLU A 140 -11.74 12.06 25.73
CA GLU A 140 -11.92 12.38 24.30
C GLU A 140 -11.63 11.17 23.41
N ALA A 141 -10.54 10.44 23.69
CA ALA A 141 -10.20 9.20 22.98
C ALA A 141 -11.30 8.13 23.11
N ASN A 142 -11.85 7.95 24.31
CA ASN A 142 -12.94 7.00 24.56
C ASN A 142 -14.22 7.45 23.85
N ALA A 143 -14.58 8.73 23.92
CA ALA A 143 -15.75 9.25 23.22
C ALA A 143 -15.65 9.06 21.70
N PHE A 144 -14.45 9.24 21.13
CA PHE A 144 -14.19 8.97 19.72
C PHE A 144 -14.36 7.48 19.39
N ALA A 145 -13.76 6.58 20.19
CA ALA A 145 -13.88 5.14 19.98
C ALA A 145 -15.33 4.67 20.06
N GLU A 146 -16.09 5.10 21.07
CA GLU A 146 -17.52 4.78 21.23
C GLU A 146 -18.37 5.30 20.05
N ALA A 147 -18.05 6.47 19.50
CA ALA A 147 -18.74 7.00 18.33
C ALA A 147 -18.48 6.16 17.06
N HIS A 148 -17.26 5.63 16.92
CA HIS A 148 -16.90 4.75 15.81
C HIS A 148 -17.60 3.38 15.93
N GLU A 149 -17.65 2.78 17.12
CA GLU A 149 -18.37 1.51 17.35
C GLU A 149 -19.88 1.62 17.07
N ARG A 150 -20.51 2.75 17.44
CA ARG A 150 -21.92 3.00 17.09
C ARG A 150 -22.15 3.14 15.60
N SER A 151 -21.18 3.64 14.85
CA SER A 151 -21.29 3.82 13.40
C SER A 151 -21.18 2.50 12.64
N GLY A 152 -20.38 1.55 13.14
CA GLY A 152 -20.28 0.19 12.57
C GLY A 152 -21.51 -0.70 12.83
N THR A 153 -22.39 -0.33 13.78
CA THR A 153 -23.59 -1.11 14.15
C THR A 153 -24.83 -0.75 13.30
N ASN A 154 -24.73 0.15 12.32
CA ASN A 154 -25.88 0.67 11.57
C ASN A 154 -25.84 0.38 10.05
N ALA A 155 -25.37 -0.81 9.67
CA ALA A 155 -25.46 -1.34 8.30
C ALA A 155 -26.34 -2.59 8.22
#